data_AF-A0A9D6SSS7-F1
#
_entry.id   AF-A0A9D6SSS7-F1
#
_cell.length_a   1.000
_cell.length_b   1.000
_cell.length_c   1.000
_cell.angle_alpha   90.00
_cell.angle_beta   90.00
_cell.angle_gamma   90.00
#
_symmetry.space_group_name_H-M   'P 1'
#
loop_
_entity.id
_entity.type
_entity.pdbx_description
1 polymer ?
#
loop_
_entity_poly.entity_id
_entity_poly.type
_entity_poly.pdbx_seq_one_letter_code
_entity_poly.pdbx_strand_id
1 'polypeptide(L)'
;MKAIALLGVAATGLLGGCAATPEQIECFQPNRRVMVEMAGTKPKPVPAPKPGAPAPKPGAKVAAPKPVASGLNALLQGNSAFDFKSAAIKADGKAELDKLVNSVASGVGKDMRALTVGSVIISGHSDRLEAYEGDNSLSESRAKGVMEYLVSKGINPKLIFWEGVGSRQPVPVTKFCE
;
A
#
# COMPACT_ATOMS: atom_id res chain seq x y z
N MET A 1 6.40 48.01 -40.49
CA MET A 1 7.58 48.33 -39.66
C MET A 1 7.27 48.03 -38.21
N LYS A 2 7.75 46.90 -37.69
CA LYS A 2 7.86 46.65 -36.24
C LYS A 2 8.95 45.62 -36.02
N ALA A 3 9.89 45.98 -35.16
CA ALA A 3 11.23 45.43 -35.05
C ALA A 3 11.26 44.04 -34.37
N ILE A 4 12.17 43.20 -34.84
CA ILE A 4 12.58 41.94 -34.25
C ILE A 4 13.67 42.27 -33.21
N ALA A 5 13.39 42.02 -31.93
CA ALA A 5 14.38 42.12 -30.86
C ALA A 5 15.00 40.75 -30.57
N LEU A 6 16.33 40.70 -30.64
CA LEU A 6 17.19 39.55 -30.44
C LEU A 6 17.10 39.00 -29.00
N LEU A 7 17.07 37.67 -28.88
CA LEU A 7 17.30 36.93 -27.64
C LEU A 7 18.73 37.18 -27.14
N GLY A 8 18.86 37.79 -25.96
CA GLY A 8 20.05 37.71 -25.13
C GLY A 8 19.86 36.63 -24.07
N VAL A 9 20.60 35.53 -24.19
CA VAL A 9 20.69 34.47 -23.17
C VAL A 9 21.54 35.00 -22.02
N ALA A 10 20.92 35.32 -20.89
CA ALA A 10 21.62 35.53 -19.63
C ALA A 10 21.45 34.27 -18.77
N ALA A 11 22.45 33.39 -18.84
CA ALA A 11 22.66 32.31 -17.88
C ALA A 11 22.90 32.94 -16.51
N THR A 12 21.96 32.77 -15.59
CA THR A 12 22.12 33.17 -14.18
C THR A 12 21.97 31.92 -13.33
N GLY A 13 22.98 31.67 -12.51
CA GLY A 13 23.35 30.36 -11.98
C GLY A 13 22.30 29.68 -11.12
N LEU A 14 22.28 28.35 -11.24
CA LEU A 14 21.73 27.45 -10.23
C LEU A 14 22.58 27.54 -8.96
N LEU A 15 22.11 28.34 -8.00
CA LEU A 15 22.45 28.16 -6.60
C LEU A 15 21.95 26.77 -6.18
N GLY A 16 22.86 25.79 -6.22
CA GLY A 16 22.63 24.44 -5.73
C GLY A 16 22.48 24.45 -4.21
N GLY A 17 21.26 24.75 -3.74
CA GLY A 17 20.86 24.37 -2.39
C GLY A 17 20.85 22.85 -2.29
N CYS A 18 21.25 22.31 -1.14
CA CYS A 18 21.12 20.90 -0.83
C CYS A 18 19.63 20.53 -0.74
N ALA A 19 18.97 20.34 -1.88
CA ALA A 19 17.64 19.75 -1.90
C ALA A 19 17.81 18.29 -1.53
N ALA A 20 17.31 17.90 -0.35
CA ALA A 20 17.23 16.51 0.05
C ALA A 20 16.50 15.73 -1.06
N THR A 21 17.02 14.57 -1.43
CA THR A 21 16.35 13.72 -2.41
C THR A 21 15.00 13.28 -1.86
N PRO A 22 14.00 12.95 -2.70
CA PRO A 22 12.72 12.41 -2.24
C PRO A 22 12.89 11.20 -1.30
N GLU A 23 13.87 10.33 -1.59
CA GLU A 23 14.24 9.19 -0.74
C GLU A 23 14.78 9.62 0.64
N GLN A 24 15.58 10.69 0.70
CA GLN A 24 16.05 11.25 1.98
C GLN A 24 14.90 11.87 2.77
N ILE A 25 13.98 12.58 2.09
CA ILE A 25 12.79 13.17 2.73
C ILE A 25 11.90 12.07 3.35
N GLU A 26 11.77 10.91 2.68
CA GLU A 26 11.07 9.75 3.22
C GLU A 26 11.76 9.16 4.47
N CYS A 27 13.09 9.09 4.50
CA CYS A 27 13.82 8.65 5.71
C CYS A 27 13.59 9.58 6.91
N PHE A 28 13.43 10.89 6.68
CA PHE A 28 13.17 11.85 7.76
C PHE A 28 11.69 11.95 8.16
N GLN A 29 10.78 11.24 7.48
CA GLN A 29 9.41 11.14 7.96
C GLN A 29 9.36 10.37 9.28
N PRO A 30 8.57 10.83 10.25
CA PRO A 30 8.40 10.13 11.51
C PRO A 30 7.90 8.70 11.27
N ASN A 31 8.30 7.76 12.13
CA ASN A 31 7.95 6.34 12.05
C ASN A 31 6.48 6.05 12.42
N ARG A 32 5.56 6.96 12.06
CA ARG A 32 4.11 6.79 12.13
C ARG A 32 3.66 5.98 10.93
N ARG A 33 3.58 4.66 11.08
CA ARG A 33 3.21 3.80 9.96
C ARG A 33 2.13 2.81 10.33
N VAL A 34 1.30 2.46 9.35
CA VAL A 34 0.43 1.29 9.44
C VAL A 34 0.69 0.44 8.22
N MET A 35 1.19 -0.78 8.45
CA MET A 35 1.34 -1.80 7.43
C MET A 35 0.04 -2.58 7.31
N VAL A 36 -0.42 -2.80 6.08
CA VAL A 36 -1.57 -3.64 5.78
C VAL A 36 -1.11 -4.71 4.81
N GLU A 37 -1.22 -5.97 5.20
CA GLU A 37 -0.88 -7.13 4.39
C GLU A 37 -2.14 -7.96 4.15
N MET A 38 -2.57 -8.05 2.90
CA MET A 38 -3.71 -8.87 2.49
C MET A 38 -3.19 -10.11 1.76
N ALA A 39 -3.56 -11.29 2.25
CA ALA A 39 -3.30 -12.55 1.58
C ALA A 39 -4.60 -13.21 1.15
N GLY A 40 -4.55 -13.96 0.06
CA GLY A 40 -5.73 -14.58 -0.50
C GLY A 40 -5.41 -15.51 -1.66
N THR A 41 -6.43 -15.80 -2.46
CA THR A 41 -6.29 -16.64 -3.65
C THR A 41 -6.87 -15.98 -4.88
N LYS A 42 -6.30 -16.29 -6.04
CA LYS A 42 -6.81 -15.89 -7.36
C LYS A 42 -7.13 -17.13 -8.20
N PRO A 43 -8.15 -17.12 -9.07
CA PRO A 43 -8.41 -18.21 -9.99
C PRO A 43 -7.22 -18.41 -10.94
N LYS A 44 -6.63 -19.61 -11.06
CA LYS A 44 -5.49 -19.84 -11.98
C LYS A 44 -5.90 -19.52 -13.43
N PRO A 45 -5.02 -18.89 -14.24
CA PRO A 45 -5.36 -18.60 -15.63
C PRO A 45 -5.61 -19.92 -16.34
N VAL A 46 -6.80 -20.08 -16.94
CA VAL A 46 -7.08 -21.22 -17.82
C VAL A 46 -6.20 -21.03 -19.05
N PRO A 47 -5.34 -21.98 -19.42
CA PRO A 47 -4.58 -21.89 -20.67
C PRO A 47 -5.57 -21.74 -21.84
N ALA A 48 -5.35 -20.74 -22.71
CA ALA A 48 -6.15 -20.61 -23.91
C ALA A 48 -6.07 -21.92 -24.72
N PRO A 49 -7.19 -22.40 -25.31
CA PRO A 49 -7.15 -23.57 -26.17
C PRO A 49 -6.13 -23.35 -27.28
N LYS A 50 -5.16 -24.27 -27.42
CA LYS A 50 -4.25 -24.25 -28.57
C LYS A 50 -5.09 -24.37 -29.85
N PRO A 51 -4.92 -23.48 -30.84
CA PRO A 51 -5.55 -23.64 -32.14
C PRO A 51 -5.23 -25.02 -32.71
N GLY A 52 -6.24 -25.84 -33.01
CA GLY A 52 -6.09 -27.19 -33.58
C GLY A 52 -6.12 -28.37 -32.59
N ALA A 53 -6.34 -28.14 -31.29
CA ALA A 53 -6.62 -29.24 -30.37
C ALA A 53 -8.01 -29.86 -30.67
N PRO A 54 -8.15 -31.20 -30.73
CA PRO A 54 -9.46 -31.85 -30.90
C PRO A 54 -10.47 -31.35 -29.87
N ALA A 55 -11.69 -31.07 -30.30
CA ALA A 55 -12.76 -30.64 -29.41
C ALA A 55 -12.89 -31.63 -28.22
N PRO A 56 -13.02 -31.14 -26.98
CA PRO A 56 -13.20 -32.01 -25.82
C PRO A 56 -14.45 -32.88 -26.03
N LYS A 57 -14.33 -34.20 -25.79
CA LYS A 57 -15.47 -35.13 -25.86
C LYS A 57 -16.63 -34.60 -24.99
N PRO A 58 -17.89 -34.57 -25.49
CA PRO A 58 -19.05 -34.23 -24.69
C PRO A 58 -19.11 -35.14 -23.45
N GLY A 59 -19.06 -34.55 -22.25
CA GLY A 59 -19.15 -35.28 -20.97
C GLY A 59 -17.89 -35.32 -20.11
N ALA A 60 -16.72 -34.90 -20.61
CA ALA A 60 -15.55 -34.73 -19.74
C ALA A 60 -15.70 -33.45 -18.90
N LYS A 61 -16.00 -33.60 -17.60
CA LYS A 61 -15.90 -32.49 -16.62
C LYS A 61 -14.46 -31.98 -16.63
N VAL A 62 -14.22 -30.84 -17.28
CA VAL A 62 -12.95 -30.13 -17.17
C VAL A 62 -12.81 -29.71 -15.72
N ALA A 63 -11.86 -30.32 -15.00
CA ALA A 63 -11.58 -29.96 -13.61
C ALA A 63 -11.20 -28.46 -13.57
N ALA A 64 -11.96 -27.67 -12.81
CA ALA A 64 -11.68 -26.26 -12.65
C ALA A 64 -10.25 -26.07 -12.10
N PRO A 65 -9.45 -25.15 -12.66
CA PRO A 65 -8.09 -24.91 -12.18
C PRO A 65 -8.09 -24.51 -10.70
N LYS A 66 -7.20 -25.14 -9.91
CA LYS A 66 -7.04 -24.80 -8.48
C LYS A 66 -6.58 -23.33 -8.32
N PRO A 67 -7.13 -22.58 -7.35
CA PRO A 67 -6.69 -21.22 -7.05
C PRO A 67 -5.20 -21.14 -6.69
N VAL A 68 -4.56 -20.01 -7.01
CA VAL A 68 -3.17 -19.70 -6.64
C VAL A 68 -3.13 -18.70 -5.50
N ALA A 69 -2.21 -18.87 -4.55
CA ALA A 69 -1.99 -17.89 -3.48
C ALA A 69 -1.46 -16.57 -4.04
N SER A 70 -1.89 -15.44 -3.47
CA SER A 70 -1.46 -14.10 -3.87
C SER A 70 -1.62 -13.13 -2.70
N GLY A 71 -0.81 -12.06 -2.68
CA GLY A 71 -0.87 -11.04 -1.64
C GLY A 71 -0.80 -9.61 -2.20
N LEU A 72 -1.31 -8.66 -1.43
CA LEU A 72 -1.31 -7.22 -1.70
C LEU A 72 -0.98 -6.47 -0.41
N ASN A 73 -0.14 -5.45 -0.50
CA ASN A 73 0.30 -4.68 0.66
C ASN A 73 0.02 -3.19 0.46
N ALA A 74 -0.25 -2.49 1.56
CA ALA A 74 -0.24 -1.04 1.61
C ALA A 74 0.52 -0.55 2.84
N LEU A 75 1.10 0.64 2.72
CA LEU A 75 1.84 1.27 3.79
C LEU A 75 1.38 2.72 3.94
N LEU A 76 0.68 2.99 5.03
CA LEU A 76 0.30 4.36 5.39
C LEU A 76 1.47 4.99 6.13
N GLN A 77 1.92 6.17 5.70
CA GLN A 77 3.18 6.75 6.15
C GLN A 77 3.07 8.15 6.71
N GLY A 78 3.77 8.39 7.82
CA GLY A 78 4.20 9.70 8.28
C GLY A 78 3.08 10.72 8.43
N ASN A 79 3.42 11.97 8.07
CA ASN A 79 2.52 13.12 8.21
C ASN A 79 1.37 13.14 7.21
N SER A 80 1.49 12.40 6.11
CA SER A 80 0.43 12.31 5.09
C SER A 80 -0.72 11.41 5.56
N ALA A 81 -0.42 10.35 6.32
CA ALA A 81 -1.44 9.45 6.83
C ALA A 81 -2.01 9.84 8.20
N PHE A 82 -1.18 10.37 9.10
CA PHE A 82 -1.57 10.69 10.48
C PHE A 82 -0.95 12.00 10.94
N ASP A 83 -1.54 12.66 11.93
CA ASP A 83 -0.91 13.80 12.63
C ASP A 83 -0.14 13.33 13.88
N PHE A 84 0.67 14.22 14.47
CA PHE A 84 1.47 13.90 15.67
C PHE A 84 0.56 13.44 16.81
N LYS A 85 0.90 12.30 17.43
CA LYS A 85 0.10 11.66 18.50
C LYS A 85 -1.37 11.40 18.14
N SER A 86 -1.70 11.31 16.85
CA SER A 86 -3.07 11.06 16.39
C SER A 86 -3.21 9.69 15.74
N ALA A 87 -4.40 9.09 15.88
CA ALA A 87 -4.83 7.90 15.17
C ALA A 87 -5.84 8.19 14.03
N ALA A 88 -6.22 9.45 13.83
CA ALA A 88 -7.14 9.84 12.77
C ALA A 88 -6.47 9.68 11.39
N ILE A 89 -7.06 8.86 10.53
CA ILE A 89 -6.58 8.64 9.17
C ILE A 89 -6.95 9.83 8.30
N LYS A 90 -5.93 10.47 7.71
CA LYS A 90 -6.07 11.60 6.80
C LYS A 90 -6.50 11.15 5.40
N ALA A 91 -6.81 12.13 4.55
CA ALA A 91 -7.28 11.87 3.18
C ALA A 91 -6.29 11.02 2.36
N ASP A 92 -5.00 11.33 2.43
CA ASP A 92 -3.98 10.59 1.68
C ASP A 92 -3.88 9.14 2.16
N GLY A 93 -3.91 8.91 3.48
CA GLY A 93 -3.94 7.56 4.05
C GLY A 93 -5.17 6.76 3.59
N LYS A 94 -6.35 7.40 3.54
CA LYS A 94 -7.56 6.79 2.99
C LYS A 94 -7.44 6.48 1.50
N ALA A 95 -6.81 7.37 0.73
CA ALA A 95 -6.58 7.16 -0.69
C ALA A 95 -5.67 5.95 -0.95
N GLU A 96 -4.64 5.73 -0.12
CA GLU A 96 -3.80 4.52 -0.20
C GLU A 96 -4.59 3.24 0.13
N LEU A 97 -5.45 3.27 1.15
CA LEU A 97 -6.34 2.13 1.45
C LEU A 97 -7.35 1.88 0.32
N ASP A 98 -7.87 2.93 -0.30
CA ASP A 98 -8.79 2.80 -1.45
C ASP A 98 -8.09 2.16 -2.65
N LYS A 99 -6.83 2.52 -2.93
CA LYS A 99 -6.01 1.84 -3.96
C LYS A 99 -5.83 0.36 -3.66
N LEU A 100 -5.58 0.00 -2.39
CA LEU A 100 -5.48 -1.40 -1.96
C LEU A 100 -6.79 -2.16 -2.20
N VAL A 101 -7.92 -1.61 -1.76
CA VAL A 101 -9.24 -2.22 -1.95
C VAL A 101 -9.58 -2.36 -3.44
N ASN A 102 -9.29 -1.34 -4.25
CA ASN A 102 -9.48 -1.41 -5.70
C ASN A 102 -8.62 -2.50 -6.34
N SER A 103 -7.40 -2.70 -5.84
CA SER A 103 -6.48 -3.75 -6.27
C SER A 103 -6.97 -5.16 -5.90
N VAL A 104 -7.68 -5.30 -4.77
CA VAL A 104 -8.37 -6.56 -4.42
C VAL A 104 -9.42 -6.90 -5.48
N ALA A 105 -10.22 -5.93 -5.91
CA ALA A 105 -11.27 -6.17 -6.90
C ALA A 105 -10.74 -6.32 -8.34
N SER A 106 -9.73 -5.53 -8.70
CA SER A 106 -9.31 -5.36 -10.10
C SER A 106 -8.00 -6.07 -10.43
N GLY A 107 -7.28 -6.59 -9.43
CA GLY A 107 -5.94 -7.12 -9.60
C GLY A 107 -4.87 -6.03 -9.73
N VAL A 108 -3.62 -6.44 -9.93
CA VAL A 108 -2.44 -5.55 -9.97
C VAL A 108 -1.49 -5.96 -11.09
N GLY A 109 -0.95 -4.97 -11.78
CA GLY A 109 0.06 -5.17 -12.82
C GLY A 109 -0.47 -6.00 -13.99
N LYS A 110 0.23 -7.08 -14.32
CA LYS A 110 -0.18 -8.01 -15.40
C LYS A 110 -1.31 -8.95 -14.98
N ASP A 111 -1.65 -8.97 -13.70
CA ASP A 111 -2.62 -9.90 -13.12
C ASP A 111 -3.89 -9.16 -12.68
N MET A 112 -4.77 -8.93 -13.64
CA MET A 112 -6.05 -8.21 -13.49
C MET A 112 -7.19 -9.08 -12.94
N ARG A 113 -6.85 -10.13 -12.19
CA ARG A 113 -7.85 -11.01 -11.54
C ARG A 113 -8.12 -10.53 -10.12
N ALA A 114 -9.40 -10.53 -9.76
CA ALA A 114 -9.84 -10.28 -8.40
C ALA A 114 -9.19 -11.26 -7.40
N LEU A 115 -8.77 -10.73 -6.26
CA LEU A 115 -8.26 -11.47 -5.13
C LEU A 115 -9.42 -11.86 -4.22
N THR A 116 -9.60 -13.15 -3.99
CA THR A 116 -10.42 -13.63 -2.89
C THR A 116 -9.60 -13.51 -1.61
N VAL A 117 -9.92 -12.51 -0.79
CA VAL A 117 -9.22 -12.24 0.48
C VAL A 117 -9.41 -13.43 1.43
N GLY A 118 -8.30 -13.92 1.98
CA GLY A 118 -8.26 -14.99 2.98
C GLY A 118 -7.80 -14.51 4.36
N SER A 119 -6.91 -13.51 4.42
CA SER A 119 -6.50 -12.87 5.66
C SER A 119 -6.02 -11.44 5.41
N VAL A 120 -6.16 -10.59 6.43
CA VAL A 120 -5.62 -9.23 6.46
C VAL A 120 -4.92 -9.04 7.80
N ILE A 121 -3.64 -8.69 7.75
CA ILE A 121 -2.84 -8.36 8.94
C ILE A 121 -2.56 -6.86 8.91
N ILE A 122 -2.84 -6.18 10.02
CA ILE A 122 -2.64 -4.75 10.17
C ILE A 122 -1.72 -4.50 11.35
N SER A 123 -0.53 -4.00 11.09
CA SER A 123 0.46 -3.69 12.12
C SER A 123 0.63 -2.17 12.22
N GLY A 124 0.26 -1.61 13.37
CA GLY A 124 0.41 -0.19 13.66
C GLY A 124 1.73 0.10 14.35
N HIS A 125 2.42 1.14 13.90
CA HIS A 125 3.70 1.62 14.40
C HIS A 125 3.59 3.09 14.84
N SER A 126 4.39 3.45 15.84
CA SER A 126 4.50 4.83 16.32
C SER A 126 5.94 5.32 16.31
N ASP A 127 6.12 6.63 16.19
CA ASP A 127 7.42 7.23 16.38
C ASP A 127 7.85 7.15 17.86
N ARG A 128 9.16 7.05 18.12
CA ARG A 128 9.76 7.10 19.45
C ARG A 128 9.34 8.33 20.26
N LEU A 129 9.07 9.45 19.59
CA LEU A 129 8.68 10.70 20.25
C LEU A 129 7.18 10.79 20.59
N GLU A 130 6.38 9.83 20.12
CA GLU A 130 4.93 9.85 20.26
C GLU A 130 4.40 8.89 21.33
N ALA A 131 5.13 7.81 21.58
CA ALA A 131 4.75 6.76 22.51
C ALA A 131 5.64 6.77 23.76
N TYR A 132 5.04 6.49 24.91
CA TYR A 132 5.81 6.13 26.10
C TYR A 132 6.40 4.72 25.92
N GLU A 133 7.56 4.45 26.53
CA GLU A 133 8.18 3.13 26.42
C GLU A 133 7.24 2.02 26.92
N GLY A 134 6.91 1.08 26.04
CA GLY A 134 6.00 -0.03 26.35
C GLY A 134 4.50 0.30 26.21
N ASP A 135 4.15 1.54 25.86
CA ASP A 135 2.78 1.91 25.53
C ASP A 135 2.53 1.75 24.01
N ASN A 136 1.72 0.75 23.67
CA ASN A 136 1.33 0.49 22.28
C ASN A 136 -0.04 1.06 21.92
N SER A 137 -0.74 1.75 22.84
CA SER A 137 -2.13 2.20 22.67
C SER A 137 -2.35 3.08 21.45
N LEU A 138 -1.42 4.01 21.16
CA LEU A 138 -1.49 4.87 19.96
C LEU A 138 -1.36 4.05 18.68
N SER A 139 -0.40 3.14 18.66
CA SER A 139 -0.14 2.27 17.50
C SER A 139 -1.29 1.29 17.25
N GLU A 140 -1.87 0.75 18.33
CA GLU A 140 -3.06 -0.10 18.28
C GLU A 140 -4.29 0.68 17.80
N SER A 141 -4.48 1.90 18.29
CA SER A 141 -5.57 2.78 17.86
C SER A 141 -5.49 3.10 16.36
N ARG A 142 -4.28 3.31 15.83
CA ARG A 142 -4.07 3.47 14.37
C ARG A 142 -4.43 2.21 13.60
N ALA A 143 -3.96 1.05 14.05
CA ALA A 143 -4.27 -0.23 13.40
C ALA A 143 -5.78 -0.51 13.42
N LYS A 144 -6.44 -0.24 14.55
CA LYS A 144 -7.90 -0.36 14.71
C LYS A 144 -8.65 0.59 13.78
N GLY A 145 -8.25 1.84 13.66
CA GLY A 145 -8.87 2.79 12.73
C GLY A 145 -8.76 2.34 11.27
N VAL A 146 -7.64 1.72 10.89
CA VAL A 146 -7.47 1.15 9.55
C VAL A 146 -8.36 -0.08 9.36
N MET A 147 -8.48 -0.94 10.37
CA MET A 147 -9.43 -2.06 10.35
C MET A 147 -10.85 -1.57 10.12
N GLU A 148 -11.33 -0.59 10.90
CA GLU A 148 -12.67 -0.02 10.77
C GLU A 148 -12.90 0.57 9.37
N TYR A 149 -11.89 1.25 8.81
CA TYR A 149 -11.95 1.76 7.46
C TYR A 149 -12.09 0.64 6.41
N LEU A 150 -11.29 -0.43 6.50
CA LEU A 150 -11.38 -1.55 5.56
C LEU A 150 -12.72 -2.30 5.68
N VAL A 151 -13.26 -2.44 6.89
CA VAL A 151 -14.61 -2.98 7.09
C VAL A 151 -15.66 -2.11 6.43
N SER A 152 -15.54 -0.78 6.53
CA SER A 152 -16.45 0.15 5.84
C SER A 152 -16.39 0.03 4.31
N LYS A 153 -15.29 -0.51 3.77
CA LYS A 153 -15.10 -0.78 2.33
C LYS A 153 -15.54 -2.19 1.92
N GLY A 154 -16.09 -2.96 2.85
CA GLY A 154 -16.65 -4.29 2.60
C GLY A 154 -15.69 -5.45 2.83
N ILE A 155 -14.50 -5.22 3.39
CA ILE A 155 -13.62 -6.31 3.81
C ILE A 155 -14.23 -7.01 5.03
N ASN A 156 -14.30 -8.34 4.99
CA ASN A 156 -14.92 -9.12 6.06
C ASN A 156 -14.10 -9.00 7.37
N PRO A 157 -14.67 -8.48 8.47
CA PRO A 157 -13.95 -8.28 9.73
C PRO A 157 -13.38 -9.58 10.31
N LYS A 158 -13.98 -10.74 10.02
CA LYS A 158 -13.49 -12.04 10.50
C LYS A 158 -12.14 -12.45 9.92
N LEU A 159 -11.72 -11.81 8.83
CA LEU A 159 -10.45 -12.05 8.17
C LEU A 159 -9.37 -11.05 8.60
N ILE A 160 -9.74 -10.03 9.39
CA ILE A 160 -8.85 -8.95 9.76
C ILE A 160 -8.31 -9.19 11.17
N PHE A 161 -6.98 -9.14 11.27
CA PHE A 161 -6.23 -9.16 12.51
C PHE A 161 -5.45 -7.85 12.58
N TRP A 162 -5.45 -7.20 13.74
CA TRP A 162 -4.72 -5.95 13.94
C TRP A 162 -3.96 -5.96 15.25
N GLU A 163 -2.80 -5.30 15.26
CA GLU A 163 -1.98 -5.14 16.46
C GLU A 163 -1.28 -3.78 16.46
N GLY A 164 -0.98 -3.28 17.65
CA GLY A 164 -0.07 -2.17 17.86
C GLY A 164 1.30 -2.68 18.30
N VAL A 165 2.33 -2.49 17.48
CA VAL A 165 3.70 -2.91 17.82
C VAL A 165 4.54 -1.81 18.47
N GLY A 166 3.97 -0.61 18.59
CA GLY A 166 4.60 0.55 19.23
C GLY A 166 5.78 1.11 18.43
N SER A 167 6.74 1.70 19.14
CA SER A 167 7.94 2.33 18.56
C SER A 167 9.17 1.42 18.49
N ARG A 168 9.08 0.20 19.05
CA ARG A 168 10.21 -0.73 19.15
C ARG A 168 10.49 -1.52 17.87
N GLN A 169 9.59 -1.45 16.89
CA GLN A 169 9.74 -2.08 15.59
C GLN A 169 9.56 -1.03 14.49
N PRO A 170 10.56 -0.16 14.24
CA PRO A 170 10.46 0.80 13.15
C PRO A 170 10.45 0.08 11.79
N VAL A 171 9.65 0.57 10.85
CA VAL A 171 9.59 0.03 9.48
C VAL A 171 10.52 0.87 8.59
N PRO A 172 11.66 0.35 8.10
CA PRO A 172 12.51 1.11 7.19
C PRO A 172 11.80 1.33 5.85
N VAL A 173 11.86 2.56 5.32
CA VAL A 173 11.22 2.92 4.03
C VAL A 173 12.14 2.74 2.84
N THR A 174 13.46 2.81 3.06
CA THR A 174 14.49 2.48 2.07
C THR A 174 15.63 1.74 2.74
N LYS A 175 16.48 1.09 1.95
CA LYS A 175 17.71 0.43 2.42
C LYS A 175 18.72 1.39 3.07
N PHE A 176 18.49 2.69 2.98
CA PHE A 176 19.40 3.73 3.46
C PHE A 176 18.94 4.36 4.78
N CYS A 177 17.76 4.00 5.29
CA CYS A 177 17.30 4.44 6.60
C CYS A 177 17.57 3.31 7.62
N GLU A 178 18.69 3.41 8.36
CA GLU A 178 18.99 2.61 9.56
C GLU A 178 18.76 3.43 10.83
#